data_AF-A0A520H368-F1
#
_entry.id   AF-A0A520H368-F1
#
_cell.length_a   1.000
_cell.length_b   1.000
_cell.length_c   1.000
_cell.angle_alpha   90.00
_cell.angle_beta   90.00
_cell.angle_gamma   90.00
#
_symmetry.space_group_name_H-M   'P 1'
#
loop_
_entity.id
_entity.type
_entity.pdbx_description
1 polymer ?
#
loop_
_entity_poly.entity_id
_entity_poly.type
_entity_poly.pdbx_seq_one_letter_code
_entity_poly.pdbx_strand_id
1 'polypeptide(L)' 'MKEVIFTGDSTYFPHARLTPIGGLWEGAIDVVSPNGRLTLVSVGVYEDAESAFAEAVSDAMDLIKPGH' A
#
# COMPACT_ATOMS: atom_id res chain seq x y z
N MET A 1 12.59 6.30 3.95
CA MET A 1 13.22 5.23 3.14
C MET A 1 12.07 4.38 2.57
N LYS A 2 11.48 4.80 1.44
CA LYS A 2 10.47 4.00 0.71
C LYS A 2 11.22 3.22 -0.37
N GLU A 3 11.93 2.16 0.03
CA GLU A 3 12.67 1.33 -0.92
C GLU A 3 11.79 0.13 -1.29
N VAL A 4 10.93 0.33 -2.28
CA VAL A 4 10.20 -0.78 -2.91
C VAL A 4 11.09 -1.26 -4.06
N ILE A 5 11.69 -2.42 -3.87
CA ILE A 5 12.59 -3.04 -4.85
C ILE A 5 11.74 -3.65 -5.97
N PHE A 6 11.68 -2.98 -7.12
CA PHE A 6 11.08 -3.52 -8.34
C PHE A 6 12.13 -4.34 -9.09
N THR A 7 12.16 -5.66 -8.87
CA THR A 7 12.99 -6.56 -9.68
C THR A 7 12.12 -7.35 -10.65
N GLY A 8 12.14 -6.96 -11.93
CA GLY A 8 11.88 -7.78 -13.14
C GLY A 8 10.70 -8.78 -13.15
N ASP A 9 9.80 -8.62 -14.12
CA ASP A 9 8.81 -9.62 -14.61
C ASP A 9 7.89 -10.29 -13.58
N SER A 10 7.84 -9.75 -12.37
CA SER A 10 7.06 -10.29 -11.25
C SER A 10 5.83 -9.43 -11.05
N THR A 11 4.64 -9.96 -11.33
CA THR A 11 3.37 -9.25 -11.06
C THR A 11 3.17 -9.15 -9.56
N TYR A 12 3.34 -7.94 -9.01
CA TYR A 12 2.95 -7.62 -7.64
C TYR A 12 1.49 -7.16 -7.63
N PHE A 13 0.71 -7.61 -6.66
CA PHE A 13 -0.68 -7.18 -6.48
C PHE A 13 -0.75 -6.32 -5.22
N PRO A 14 -0.71 -4.98 -5.33
CA PRO A 14 -0.90 -4.10 -4.20
C PRO A 14 -2.40 -4.02 -3.86
N HIS A 15 -2.73 -4.24 -2.59
CA HIS A 15 -4.09 -4.13 -2.07
C HIS A 15 -4.15 -3.02 -1.03
N ALA A 16 -4.99 -2.01 -1.27
CA ALA A 16 -5.27 -0.99 -0.26
C ALA A 16 -6.09 -1.62 0.89
N ARG A 17 -5.67 -1.32 2.11
CA ARG A 17 -6.28 -1.81 3.34
C ARG A 17 -6.49 -0.65 4.30
N LEU A 18 -7.63 -0.71 5.00
CA LEU A 18 -7.94 0.16 6.13
C LEU A 18 -7.79 -0.62 7.44
N THR A 19 -7.12 -0.02 8.41
CA THR A 19 -7.01 -0.56 9.77
C THR A 19 -7.42 0.51 10.78
N PRO A 20 -8.41 0.26 11.65
CA PRO A 20 -8.73 1.19 12.73
C PRO A 20 -7.66 1.14 13.82
N ILE A 21 -7.18 2.30 14.28
CA ILE A 21 -6.16 2.43 15.34
C ILE A 21 -6.56 3.53 16.32
N GLY A 22 -7.01 3.15 17.51
CA GLY A 22 -7.19 4.10 18.63
C GLY A 22 -8.15 5.27 18.35
N GLY A 23 -9.17 5.07 17.50
CA GLY A 23 -10.10 6.12 17.07
C GLY A 23 -9.71 6.83 15.77
N LEU A 24 -8.56 6.49 15.20
CA LEU A 24 -8.08 6.93 13.89
C LEU A 24 -8.13 5.78 12.89
N TRP A 25 -7.79 6.08 11.63
CA TRP A 25 -7.73 5.14 10.53
C TRP A 25 -6.35 5.14 9.88
N GLU A 26 -5.73 3.97 9.80
CA GLU A 26 -4.49 3.76 9.05
C GLU A 26 -4.82 3.26 7.64
N GLY A 27 -4.31 3.97 6.64
CA GLY A 27 -4.25 3.50 5.27
C GLY A 27 -2.95 2.73 5.07
N ALA A 28 -3.04 1.50 4.59
CA ALA A 28 -1.88 0.66 4.32
C ALA A 28 -2.03 -0.10 3.00
N ILE A 29 -0.91 -0.59 2.48
CA ILE A 29 -0.86 -1.36 1.24
C ILE A 29 -0.23 -2.72 1.52
N ASP A 30 -0.97 -3.76 1.19
CA ASP A 30 -0.52 -5.14 1.21
C ASP A 30 0.04 -5.48 -0.18
N VAL A 31 1.36 -5.64 -0.28
CA VAL A 31 2.05 -6.02 -1.52
C VAL A 31 2.38 -7.51 -1.47
N VAL A 32 1.72 -8.29 -2.32
CA VAL A 32 2.01 -9.73 -2.48
C VAL A 32 3.05 -9.91 -3.59
N SER A 33 4.22 -10.45 -3.23
CA SER A 33 5.25 -10.83 -4.21
C SER A 33 4.97 -12.21 -4.81
N PRO A 34 5.51 -12.53 -6.01
CA PRO A 34 5.22 -13.81 -6.67
C PRO A 34 5.66 -15.06 -5.91
N ASN A 35 6.61 -14.92 -4.99
CA ASN A 35 7.02 -16.01 -4.09
C ASN A 35 6.07 -16.19 -2.88
N GLY A 36 4.94 -15.49 -2.85
CA GLY A 36 3.93 -15.55 -1.79
C GLY A 36 4.28 -14.74 -0.53
N ARG A 37 5.36 -13.96 -0.53
CA ARG A 37 5.69 -13.08 0.59
C ARG A 37 4.78 -11.86 0.58
N LEU A 38 4.18 -11.57 1.74
CA LEU A 38 3.40 -10.37 1.98
C LEU A 38 4.29 -9.28 2.58
N THR A 39 4.26 -8.07 2.01
CA THR A 39 4.92 -6.89 2.58
C THR A 39 3.86 -5.82 2.83
N LEU A 40 3.78 -5.35 4.08
CA LEU A 40 2.88 -4.29 4.49
C LEU A 40 3.60 -2.94 4.43
N VAL A 41 2.99 -1.96 3.75
CA VAL A 41 3.47 -0.58 3.69
C VAL A 41 2.41 0.33 4.29
N SER A 42 2.69 0.89 5.47
CA SER A 42 1.83 1.94 6.05
C SER A 42 1.99 3.23 5.24
N VAL A 43 0.87 3.80 4.78
CA VAL A 43 0.83 5.04 4.02
C VAL A 43 0.66 6.24 4.95
N GLY A 44 -0.22 6.13 5.95
CA GLY A 44 -0.44 7.18 6.94
C GLY A 44 -1.60 6.88 7.89
N VAL A 45 -1.77 7.74 8.89
CA VAL A 45 -2.88 7.69 9.87
C VAL A 45 -3.70 8.97 9.76
N TYR A 46 -5.02 8.81 9.69
CA TYR A 46 -5.98 9.88 9.40
C TYR A 46 -7.13 9.84 10.41
N GLU A 47 -7.81 10.97 10.59
CA GLU A 47 -8.99 11.06 11.47
C GLU A 47 -10.23 10.41 10.83
N ASP A 48 -10.30 10.38 9.51
CA ASP A 48 -11.40 9.80 8.75
C ASP A 48 -10.95 8.62 7.87
N ALA A 49 -11.85 7.65 7.72
CA ALA A 49 -11.59 6.42 6.97
C ALA A 49 -11.48 6.66 5.46
N GLU A 50 -12.19 7.66 4.93
CA GLU A 50 -12.25 7.95 3.50
C GLU A 50 -10.90 8.47 3.01
N SER A 51 -10.30 9.43 3.71
CA SER A 51 -8.98 9.98 3.40
C SER A 51 -7.89 8.92 3.54
N ALA A 52 -7.93 8.12 4.62
CA ALA A 52 -6.99 7.00 4.80
C ALA A 52 -7.04 6.01 3.63
N PHE A 53 -8.24 5.68 3.15
CA PHE A 53 -8.40 4.75 2.04
C PHE A 53 -8.00 5.37 0.71
N ALA A 54 -8.40 6.62 0.45
CA ALA A 54 -8.07 7.32 -0.76
C ALA A 54 -6.55 7.45 -0.97
N GLU A 55 -5.82 7.77 0.11
CA GLU A 55 -4.35 7.84 0.03
C GLU A 55 -3.74 6.45 -0.20
N ALA A 56 -4.20 5.42 0.52
CA ALA A 56 -3.72 4.06 0.34
C ALA A 56 -3.98 3.51 -1.07
N VAL A 57 -5.12 3.85 -1.67
CA VAL A 57 -5.44 3.51 -3.07
C VAL A 57 -4.55 4.28 -4.02
N SER A 58 -4.33 5.59 -3.80
CA SER A 58 -3.45 6.40 -4.65
C SER A 58 -2.02 5.85 -4.66
N ASP A 59 -1.44 5.60 -3.47
CA ASP A 59 -0.11 5.02 -3.35
C ASP A 59 -0.06 3.61 -3.97
N ALA A 60 -1.10 2.77 -3.80
CA ALA A 60 -1.16 1.45 -4.43
C ALA A 60 -1.19 1.53 -5.96
N MET A 61 -1.91 2.50 -6.53
CA MET A 61 -1.95 2.73 -7.96
C MET A 61 -0.62 3.26 -8.51
N ASP A 62 0.08 4.08 -7.74
CA ASP A 62 1.42 4.56 -8.11
C ASP A 62 2.45 3.43 -8.13
N LEU A 63 2.30 2.41 -7.29
CA LEU A 63 3.12 1.19 -7.34
C LEU A 63 2.87 0.33 -8.59
N ILE A 64 1.73 0.47 -9.25
CA ILE A 64 1.38 -0.29 -10.47
C ILE A 64 1.88 0.42 -11.74
N LYS A 65 2.06 1.74 -11.70
CA LYS A 65 2.47 2.52 -12.88
C LYS A 65 3.91 2.15 -13.28
N PRO A 66 4.15 1.72 -14.53
CA PRO A 66 5.49 1.45 -15.00
C PRO A 66 6.27 2.77 -15.13
N GLY A 67 7.33 2.92 -14.34
CA GLY A 67 8.40 3.88 -14.56
C GLY A 67 8.34 5.16 -13.73
N HIS A 68 9.07 5.15 -12.62
CA HIS A 68 10.25 6.02 -12.50
C HIS A 68 11.50 5.14 -12.65
#